data_AF-A0A845DE54-F1
#
_entry.id   AF-A0A845DE54-F1
#
_cell.length_a   1.000
_cell.length_b   1.000
_cell.length_c   1.000
_cell.angle_alpha   90.00
_cell.angle_beta   90.00
_cell.angle_gamma   90.00
#
_symmetry.space_group_name_H-M   'P 1'
#
loop_
_entity.id
_entity.type
_entity.pdbx_description
1 polymer ?
#
loop_
_entity_poly.entity_id
_entity_poly.type
_entity_poly.pdbx_seq_one_letter_code
_entity_poly.pdbx_strand_id
1 'polypeptide(L)'
;MSTDTTRSDDNASKAGGPSEDAVVKALGRILSQSEAARSALATTLREGGTAVGTIAGVDSQAIDEEEHPSLAGLDEEGVVRVLVQPLLWAGLSQGQPNAYFKRLPLDRPAALLFVAPPARLARLWPELCRRADEQFTIIGATTPGDLRAATVSGGERRLMLTSWDALLEFMERVVRGAGNREAEVEVGQLRGLIDRMDKDACKS
;
A
#
# COMPACT_ATOMS: atom_id res chain seq x y z
N MET A 1 -9.41 56.05 14.86
CA MET A 1 -9.02 54.79 15.53
C MET A 1 -9.46 53.64 14.63
N SER A 2 -8.55 53.19 13.78
CA SER A 2 -8.75 52.01 12.93
C SER A 2 -8.64 50.76 13.79
N THR A 3 -9.59 49.85 13.67
CA THR A 3 -9.38 48.45 14.02
C THR A 3 -9.62 47.64 12.76
N ASP A 4 -8.49 47.36 12.12
CA ASP A 4 -8.32 46.35 11.10
C ASP A 4 -8.14 44.98 11.79
N THR A 5 -8.25 43.93 10.98
CA THR A 5 -7.61 42.62 11.15
C THR A 5 -8.50 41.48 11.66
N THR A 6 -9.12 40.86 10.65
CA THR A 6 -9.04 39.41 10.33
C THR A 6 -10.19 38.51 10.74
N ARG A 7 -11.07 38.40 9.74
CA ARG A 7 -11.93 37.28 9.35
C ARG A 7 -11.15 35.96 9.31
N SER A 8 -11.83 34.89 9.71
CA SER A 8 -11.55 33.48 9.44
C SER A 8 -10.70 33.23 8.20
N ASP A 9 -9.77 32.28 8.32
CA ASP A 9 -9.83 31.08 7.50
C ASP A 9 -9.24 29.90 8.28
N ASP A 10 -10.15 29.00 8.66
CA ASP A 10 -9.89 27.61 8.96
C ASP A 10 -9.31 26.90 7.73
N ASN A 11 -8.69 25.75 8.02
CA ASN A 11 -8.70 24.55 7.19
C ASN A 11 -7.44 24.25 6.35
N ALA A 12 -6.38 23.84 7.05
CA ALA A 12 -5.33 22.99 6.49
C ALA A 12 -5.62 21.51 6.80
N SER A 13 -6.71 20.98 6.27
CA SER A 13 -6.96 19.53 6.19
C SER A 13 -7.44 19.19 4.78
N LYS A 14 -6.53 18.66 3.96
CA LYS A 14 -6.91 17.90 2.78
C LYS A 14 -6.02 16.67 2.66
N ALA A 15 -6.37 15.66 3.45
CA ALA A 15 -6.05 14.27 3.15
C ALA A 15 -6.56 13.94 1.73
N GLY A 16 -5.76 13.18 0.97
CA GLY A 16 -6.01 12.63 -0.38
C GLY A 16 -7.13 13.25 -1.22
N GLY A 17 -6.78 14.02 -2.27
CA GLY A 17 -7.76 14.48 -3.24
C GLY A 17 -8.49 13.31 -3.96
N PRO A 18 -9.58 13.59 -4.71
CA PRO A 18 -10.40 12.60 -5.43
C PRO A 18 -9.63 11.62 -6.34
N SER A 19 -8.38 11.92 -6.65
CA SER A 19 -7.50 11.12 -7.50
C SER A 19 -6.76 10.00 -6.76
N GLU A 20 -6.44 10.14 -5.47
CA GLU A 20 -5.78 9.07 -4.68
C GLU A 20 -6.75 7.95 -4.33
N ASP A 21 -7.98 8.32 -3.96
CA ASP A 21 -9.10 7.39 -3.79
C ASP A 21 -9.38 6.60 -5.07
N ALA A 22 -9.28 7.24 -6.24
CA ALA A 22 -9.46 6.56 -7.53
C ALA A 22 -8.40 5.47 -7.77
N VAL A 23 -7.13 5.71 -7.39
CA VAL A 23 -6.05 4.72 -7.50
C VAL A 23 -6.27 3.55 -6.54
N VAL A 24 -6.65 3.82 -5.30
CA VAL A 24 -6.98 2.79 -4.31
C VAL A 24 -8.14 1.92 -4.80
N LYS A 25 -9.23 2.54 -5.26
CA LYS A 25 -10.40 1.84 -5.81
C LYS A 25 -10.06 1.01 -7.03
N ALA A 26 -9.24 1.54 -7.94
CA ALA A 26 -8.80 0.82 -9.13
C ALA A 26 -7.97 -0.43 -8.76
N LEU A 27 -6.98 -0.29 -7.87
CA LEU A 27 -6.19 -1.42 -7.40
C LEU A 27 -7.06 -2.46 -6.67
N GLY A 28 -7.94 -1.99 -5.77
CA GLY A 28 -8.87 -2.86 -5.05
C GLY A 28 -9.74 -3.69 -6.01
N ARG A 29 -10.34 -3.03 -7.01
CA ARG A 29 -11.15 -3.70 -8.04
C ARG A 29 -10.37 -4.77 -8.82
N ILE A 30 -9.16 -4.45 -9.30
CA ILE A 30 -8.29 -5.40 -10.01
C ILE A 30 -8.06 -6.64 -9.15
N LEU A 31 -7.70 -6.44 -7.87
CA LEU A 31 -7.43 -7.53 -6.95
C LEU A 31 -8.69 -8.34 -6.60
N SER A 32 -9.86 -7.70 -6.47
CA SER A 32 -11.11 -8.40 -6.20
C SER A 32 -11.54 -9.27 -7.39
N GLN A 33 -11.31 -8.83 -8.63
CA GLN A 33 -11.80 -9.50 -9.84
C GLN A 33 -10.81 -10.50 -10.45
N SER A 34 -9.52 -10.43 -10.13
CA SER A 34 -8.49 -11.25 -10.77
C SER A 34 -7.69 -12.09 -9.77
N GLU A 35 -7.90 -13.41 -9.81
CA GLU A 35 -7.07 -14.37 -9.08
C GLU A 35 -5.59 -14.28 -9.50
N ALA A 36 -5.33 -14.06 -10.78
CA ALA A 36 -3.97 -13.86 -11.29
C ALA A 36 -3.31 -12.62 -10.67
N ALA A 37 -4.05 -11.52 -10.48
CA ALA A 37 -3.54 -10.33 -9.81
C ALA A 37 -3.27 -10.58 -8.31
N ARG A 38 -4.15 -11.33 -7.64
CA ARG A 38 -3.94 -11.76 -6.24
C ARG A 38 -2.73 -12.70 -6.10
N SER A 39 -2.55 -13.62 -7.04
CA SER A 39 -1.36 -14.48 -7.12
C SER A 39 -0.09 -13.67 -7.34
N ALA A 40 -0.17 -12.58 -8.14
CA ALA A 40 0.95 -11.68 -8.32
C ALA A 40 1.33 -10.99 -7.00
N LEU A 41 0.34 -10.44 -6.29
CA LEU A 41 0.53 -9.85 -4.96
C LEU A 41 1.12 -10.86 -3.96
N ALA A 42 0.57 -12.07 -3.87
CA ALA A 42 1.08 -13.11 -2.98
C ALA A 42 2.54 -13.49 -3.30
N THR A 43 2.92 -13.48 -4.59
CA THR A 43 4.30 -13.75 -5.00
C THR A 43 5.24 -12.61 -4.60
N THR A 44 4.84 -11.35 -4.77
CA THR A 44 5.60 -10.19 -4.27
C THR A 44 5.83 -10.28 -2.75
N LEU A 45 4.82 -10.70 -1.98
CA LEU A 45 4.96 -10.89 -0.53
C LEU A 45 5.96 -12.01 -0.19
N ARG A 46 5.92 -13.11 -0.95
CA ARG A 46 6.86 -14.23 -0.81
C ARG A 46 8.30 -13.83 -1.13
N GLU A 47 8.52 -13.04 -2.17
CA GLU A 47 9.84 -12.48 -2.49
C GLU A 47 10.37 -11.57 -1.38
N GLY A 48 9.47 -10.87 -0.68
CA GLY A 48 9.80 -10.12 0.53
C GLY A 48 9.92 -10.98 1.79
N GLY A 49 9.90 -12.30 1.67
CA GLY A 49 10.18 -13.24 2.77
C GLY A 49 8.98 -13.59 3.65
N THR A 50 7.74 -13.43 3.19
CA THR A 50 6.55 -13.96 3.89
C THR A 50 5.63 -14.73 2.97
N ALA A 51 5.31 -15.96 3.35
CA ALA A 51 4.39 -16.82 2.63
C ALA A 51 2.98 -16.70 3.24
N VAL A 52 2.21 -15.72 2.77
CA VAL A 52 0.84 -15.49 3.25
C VAL A 52 -0.18 -16.52 2.74
N GLY A 53 0.24 -17.41 1.83
CA GLY A 53 -0.64 -18.37 1.16
C GLY A 53 -1.47 -17.72 0.04
N THR A 54 -2.60 -18.33 -0.28
CA THR A 54 -3.56 -17.81 -1.26
C THR A 54 -4.30 -16.62 -0.68
N ILE A 55 -4.39 -15.54 -1.46
CA ILE A 55 -5.28 -14.41 -1.16
C ILE A 55 -6.61 -14.70 -1.87
N ALA A 56 -7.61 -15.13 -1.11
CA ALA A 56 -8.92 -15.54 -1.61
C ALA A 56 -9.81 -14.34 -1.96
N GLY A 57 -9.69 -13.25 -1.19
CA GLY A 57 -10.50 -12.05 -1.36
C GLY A 57 -9.74 -10.76 -1.03
N VAL A 58 -10.28 -9.63 -1.48
CA VAL A 58 -9.79 -8.30 -1.12
C VAL A 58 -10.95 -7.42 -0.72
N ASP A 59 -10.85 -6.83 0.46
CA ASP A 59 -11.80 -5.88 1.01
C ASP A 59 -11.23 -4.47 0.95
N SER A 60 -12.08 -3.53 0.49
CA SER A 60 -11.80 -2.10 0.40
C SER A 60 -12.53 -1.25 1.44
N GLN A 61 -13.28 -1.84 2.38
CA GLN A 61 -14.11 -1.12 3.37
C GLN A 61 -13.33 -0.50 4.55
N ALA A 62 -12.11 -0.05 4.30
CA ALA A 62 -11.23 0.49 5.33
C ALA A 62 -11.07 2.02 5.18
N ILE A 63 -12.11 2.71 4.69
CA ILE A 63 -12.05 4.13 4.28
C ILE A 63 -12.78 5.06 5.27
N ASP A 64 -13.53 4.54 6.25
CA ASP A 64 -14.37 5.39 7.12
C ASP A 64 -13.68 5.91 8.40
N GLU A 65 -12.44 5.50 8.70
CA GLU A 65 -11.68 6.03 9.83
C GLU A 65 -10.23 6.35 9.42
N GLU A 66 -9.69 7.48 9.90
CA GLU A 66 -8.38 8.06 9.52
C GLU A 66 -7.17 7.14 9.80
N GLU A 67 -7.38 6.02 10.50
CA GLU A 67 -6.36 5.05 10.89
C GLU A 67 -6.59 3.64 10.34
N HIS A 68 -7.09 3.53 9.10
CA HIS A 68 -7.32 2.24 8.45
C HIS A 68 -6.49 2.03 7.18
N PRO A 69 -5.90 0.83 6.98
CA PRO A 69 -5.17 0.47 5.76
C PRO A 69 -6.12 0.42 4.58
N SER A 70 -5.74 1.00 3.44
CA SER A 70 -6.66 1.14 2.31
C SER A 70 -7.24 -0.16 1.74
N LEU A 71 -6.49 -1.27 1.77
CA LEU A 71 -6.94 -2.57 1.28
C LEU A 71 -6.51 -3.70 2.22
N ALA A 72 -7.35 -4.72 2.37
CA ALA A 72 -7.05 -5.94 3.12
C ALA A 72 -7.21 -7.19 2.24
N GLY A 73 -6.16 -8.00 2.14
CA GLY A 73 -6.21 -9.31 1.50
C GLY A 73 -6.52 -10.41 2.52
N LEU A 74 -7.49 -11.24 2.20
CA LEU A 74 -8.04 -12.30 3.05
C LEU A 74 -7.61 -13.69 2.56
N ASP A 75 -7.39 -14.63 3.48
CA ASP A 75 -7.29 -16.06 3.15
C ASP A 75 -8.67 -16.71 2.97
N GLU A 76 -8.69 -18.03 2.74
CA GLU A 76 -9.90 -18.82 2.51
C GLU A 76 -10.82 -18.84 3.74
N GLU A 77 -10.27 -18.64 4.94
CA GLU A 77 -11.01 -18.51 6.20
C GLU A 77 -11.52 -17.08 6.46
N GLY A 78 -11.25 -16.13 5.56
CA GLY A 78 -11.62 -14.73 5.73
C GLY A 78 -10.73 -13.96 6.72
N VAL A 79 -9.56 -14.51 7.07
CA VAL A 79 -8.60 -13.86 7.96
C VAL A 79 -7.70 -12.93 7.17
N VAL A 80 -7.45 -11.72 7.69
CA VAL A 80 -6.54 -10.75 7.06
C VAL A 80 -5.11 -11.27 7.07
N ARG A 81 -4.51 -11.41 5.89
CA ARG A 81 -3.11 -11.86 5.72
C ARG A 81 -2.19 -10.79 5.18
N VAL A 82 -2.74 -9.83 4.44
CA VAL A 82 -1.99 -8.66 3.98
C VAL A 82 -2.82 -7.41 4.14
N LEU A 83 -2.19 -6.36 4.65
CA LEU A 83 -2.71 -5.00 4.57
C LEU A 83 -1.89 -4.25 3.52
N VAL A 84 -2.55 -3.64 2.56
CA VAL A 84 -1.90 -2.84 1.51
C VAL A 84 -2.26 -1.38 1.72
N GLN A 85 -1.24 -0.54 1.82
CA GLN A 85 -1.36 0.90 1.88
C GLN A 85 -0.73 1.51 0.62
N PRO A 86 -1.54 1.77 -0.43
CA PRO A 86 -1.13 2.59 -1.54
C PRO A 86 -0.85 4.01 -1.05
N LEU A 87 0.23 4.58 -1.56
CA LEU A 87 0.64 5.96 -1.33
C LEU A 87 0.95 6.58 -2.68
N LEU A 88 0.45 7.79 -2.91
CA LEU A 88 0.87 8.59 -4.07
C LEU A 88 1.78 9.72 -3.60
N TRP A 89 1.20 10.75 -2.99
CA TRP A 89 1.94 11.91 -2.49
C TRP A 89 1.70 12.19 -1.02
N ALA A 90 0.65 11.62 -0.42
CA ALA A 90 0.41 11.71 1.00
C ALA A 90 1.60 11.15 1.79
N GLY A 91 1.94 11.85 2.87
CA GLY A 91 2.87 11.34 3.89
C GLY A 91 2.23 10.22 4.70
N LEU A 92 3.01 9.65 5.62
CA LEU A 92 2.48 8.68 6.58
C LEU A 92 1.64 9.40 7.64
N SER A 93 0.42 8.92 7.91
CA SER A 93 -0.38 9.41 9.04
C SER A 93 0.29 9.07 10.38
N GLN A 94 -0.15 9.69 11.48
CA GLN A 94 0.49 9.49 12.79
C GLN A 94 0.45 8.02 13.25
N GLY A 95 -0.65 7.31 13.01
CA GLY A 95 -0.79 5.90 13.37
C GLY A 95 0.03 4.92 12.52
N GLN A 96 0.55 5.34 11.36
CA GLN A 96 1.29 4.46 10.46
C GLN A 96 2.78 4.34 10.83
N PRO A 97 3.36 3.12 10.77
CA PRO A 97 2.74 1.84 10.41
C PRO A 97 2.11 1.08 11.60
N ASN A 98 2.30 1.56 12.82
CA ASN A 98 2.07 0.79 14.05
C ASN A 98 0.62 0.38 14.31
N ALA A 99 -0.34 1.26 14.05
CA ALA A 99 -1.77 0.95 14.19
C ALA A 99 -2.18 -0.24 13.30
N TYR A 100 -1.54 -0.39 12.14
CA TYR A 100 -1.90 -1.42 11.17
C TYR A 100 -1.33 -2.78 11.58
N PHE A 101 -0.14 -2.82 12.18
CA PHE A 101 0.43 -4.06 12.71
C PHE A 101 -0.44 -4.72 13.77
N LYS A 102 -1.22 -3.95 14.54
CA LYS A 102 -2.15 -4.46 15.55
C LYS A 102 -3.34 -5.20 14.95
N ARG A 103 -3.62 -4.99 13.65
CA ARG A 103 -4.71 -5.65 12.91
C ARG A 103 -4.25 -6.94 12.20
N LEU A 104 -2.95 -7.19 12.13
CA LEU A 104 -2.41 -8.40 11.54
C LEU A 104 -2.42 -9.53 12.57
N PRO A 105 -2.70 -10.78 12.14
CA PRO A 105 -2.65 -11.93 13.03
C PRO A 105 -1.23 -12.16 13.54
N LEU A 106 -1.12 -12.72 14.75
CA LEU A 106 0.15 -13.07 15.39
C LEU A 106 0.50 -14.56 15.22
N ASP A 107 -0.50 -15.39 14.92
CA ASP A 107 -0.42 -16.85 14.87
C ASP A 107 -0.04 -17.42 13.49
N ARG A 108 0.07 -16.56 12.47
CA ARG A 108 0.32 -16.97 11.08
C ARG A 108 1.07 -15.91 10.27
N PRO A 109 1.74 -16.28 9.16
CA PRO A 109 2.42 -15.32 8.30
C PRO A 109 1.51 -14.20 7.82
N ALA A 110 1.93 -12.95 7.99
CA ALA A 110 1.19 -11.79 7.52
C ALA A 110 2.12 -10.63 7.08
N ALA A 111 1.59 -9.70 6.32
CA ALA A 111 2.35 -8.59 5.77
C ALA A 111 1.62 -7.25 5.87
N LEU A 112 2.38 -6.19 6.14
CA LEU A 112 1.97 -4.82 5.88
C LEU A 112 2.80 -4.29 4.71
N LEU A 113 2.15 -4.06 3.57
CA LEU A 113 2.77 -3.63 2.32
C LEU A 113 2.41 -2.17 2.02
N PHE A 114 3.42 -1.31 1.93
CA PHE A 114 3.29 0.02 1.36
C PHE A 114 3.65 -0.01 -0.13
N VAL A 115 2.90 0.73 -0.95
CA VAL A 115 3.17 0.89 -2.39
C VAL A 115 3.33 2.37 -2.68
N ALA A 116 4.48 2.80 -3.20
CA ALA A 116 4.77 4.22 -3.41
C ALA A 116 5.45 4.51 -4.75
N PRO A 117 5.51 5.76 -5.22
CA PRO A 117 6.35 6.13 -6.36
C PRO A 117 7.83 5.77 -6.12
N PRO A 118 8.57 5.29 -7.14
CA PRO A 118 9.98 4.87 -7.01
C PRO A 118 10.87 5.90 -6.29
N ALA A 119 10.71 7.18 -6.62
CA ALA A 119 11.49 8.28 -6.04
C ALA A 119 11.33 8.42 -4.52
N ARG A 120 10.23 7.91 -3.94
CA ARG A 120 9.95 8.01 -2.50
C ARG A 120 10.56 6.88 -1.68
N LEU A 121 10.92 5.74 -2.29
CA LEU A 121 11.35 4.55 -1.55
C LEU A 121 12.55 4.82 -0.65
N ALA A 122 13.56 5.53 -1.15
CA ALA A 122 14.79 5.84 -0.43
C ALA A 122 14.53 6.59 0.89
N ARG A 123 13.59 7.53 0.90
CA ARG A 123 13.23 8.33 2.08
C ARG A 123 12.17 7.65 2.95
N LEU A 124 11.19 6.98 2.33
CA LEU A 124 10.07 6.40 3.04
C LEU A 124 10.47 5.18 3.85
N TRP A 125 11.37 4.34 3.33
CA TRP A 125 11.80 3.12 4.02
C TRP A 125 12.43 3.34 5.39
N PRO A 126 13.46 4.21 5.55
CA PRO A 126 14.04 4.44 6.88
C PRO A 126 13.01 5.05 7.85
N GLU A 127 12.08 5.88 7.37
CA GLU A 127 11.01 6.43 8.21
C GLU A 127 10.02 5.34 8.67
N LEU A 128 9.61 4.44 7.77
CA LEU A 128 8.77 3.29 8.12
C LEU A 128 9.43 2.38 9.16
N CYS A 129 10.72 2.06 8.97
CA CYS A 129 11.47 1.26 9.92
C CYS A 129 11.59 1.97 11.27
N ARG A 130 11.97 3.25 11.27
CA ARG A 130 12.11 4.06 12.49
C ARG A 130 10.81 4.13 13.29
N ARG A 131 9.67 4.41 12.63
CA ARG A 131 8.36 4.44 13.30
C ARG A 131 7.95 3.07 13.81
N ALA A 132 8.19 2.02 13.03
CA ALA A 132 7.88 0.66 13.48
C ALA A 132 8.70 0.29 14.72
N ASP A 133 9.97 0.71 14.78
CA ASP A 133 10.89 0.47 15.90
C ASP A 133 10.48 1.16 17.21
N GLU A 134 9.56 2.14 17.15
CA GLU A 134 8.98 2.77 18.35
C GLU A 134 8.07 1.82 19.15
N GLN A 135 7.49 0.79 18.51
CA GLN A 135 6.56 -0.15 19.15
C GLN A 135 6.93 -1.64 18.94
N PHE A 136 7.74 -1.96 17.93
CA PHE A 136 8.10 -3.33 17.57
C PHE A 136 9.56 -3.39 17.18
N THR A 137 10.30 -4.44 17.52
CA THR A 137 11.69 -4.58 17.04
C THR A 137 11.71 -4.94 15.56
N ILE A 138 12.47 -4.17 14.77
CA ILE A 138 12.72 -4.42 13.34
C ILE A 138 14.00 -5.24 13.14
N ILE A 139 13.89 -6.35 12.40
CA ILE A 139 15.00 -7.30 12.17
C ILE A 139 15.24 -7.49 10.67
N GLY A 140 16.51 -7.39 10.26
CA GLY A 140 16.95 -7.72 8.91
C GLY A 140 16.36 -6.83 7.82
N ALA A 141 16.23 -5.52 8.09
CA ALA A 141 15.71 -4.57 7.11
C ALA A 141 16.59 -4.53 5.85
N THR A 142 16.00 -4.83 4.69
CA THR A 142 16.72 -4.88 3.42
C THR A 142 16.83 -3.52 2.76
N THR A 143 18.00 -3.25 2.16
CA THR A 143 18.29 -2.15 1.22
C THR A 143 19.50 -2.55 0.36
N PRO A 144 19.67 -2.03 -0.87
CA PRO A 144 18.72 -1.30 -1.72
C PRO A 144 17.80 -2.25 -2.53
N GLY A 145 16.86 -1.69 -3.31
CA GLY A 145 15.96 -2.45 -4.19
C GLY A 145 14.57 -1.83 -4.29
N ASP A 146 13.81 -2.29 -5.29
CA ASP A 146 12.40 -1.91 -5.48
C ASP A 146 11.46 -2.58 -4.49
N LEU A 147 11.83 -3.76 -3.98
CA LEU A 147 11.16 -4.43 -2.87
C LEU A 147 12.04 -4.39 -1.63
N ARG A 148 11.54 -3.78 -0.56
CA ARG A 148 12.22 -3.69 0.73
C ARG A 148 11.36 -4.37 1.78
N ALA A 149 12.00 -5.12 2.66
CA ALA A 149 11.29 -5.88 3.66
C ALA A 149 12.09 -5.96 4.96
N ALA A 150 11.38 -6.09 6.07
CA ALA A 150 11.94 -6.37 7.38
C ALA A 150 11.01 -7.27 8.18
N THR A 151 11.57 -8.09 9.07
CA THR A 151 10.78 -8.85 10.06
C THR A 151 10.40 -7.93 11.21
N VAL A 152 9.18 -8.08 11.69
CA VAL A 152 8.66 -7.38 12.86
C VAL A 152 8.54 -8.37 14.01
N SER A 153 9.06 -8.04 15.19
CA SER A 153 9.01 -8.92 16.36
C SER A 153 7.58 -9.30 16.78
N GLY A 154 7.45 -10.41 17.49
CA GLY A 154 6.18 -10.84 18.10
C GLY A 154 5.23 -11.55 17.15
N GLY A 155 5.75 -12.18 16.08
CA GLY A 155 4.98 -13.04 15.17
C GLY A 155 5.67 -13.18 13.81
N GLU A 156 5.03 -13.89 12.87
CA GLU A 156 5.52 -14.05 11.49
C GLU A 156 5.06 -12.90 10.60
N ARG A 157 5.28 -11.67 11.06
CA ARG A 157 4.83 -10.45 10.36
C ARG A 157 5.98 -9.74 9.66
N ARG A 158 5.72 -9.24 8.46
CA ARG A 158 6.69 -8.45 7.67
C ARG A 158 6.19 -7.02 7.46
N LEU A 159 7.11 -6.07 7.59
CA LEU A 159 6.99 -4.73 7.04
C LEU A 159 7.56 -4.74 5.64
N MET A 160 6.82 -4.23 4.65
CA MET A 160 7.23 -4.24 3.26
C MET A 160 6.96 -2.90 2.58
N LEU A 161 7.82 -2.54 1.65
CA LEU A 161 7.67 -1.38 0.77
C LEU A 161 8.06 -1.77 -0.64
N THR A 162 7.17 -1.50 -1.61
CA THR A 162 7.45 -1.66 -3.04
C THR A 162 7.15 -0.39 -3.82
N SER A 163 7.70 -0.28 -5.04
CA SER A 163 7.28 0.75 -5.98
C SER A 163 6.00 0.36 -6.74
N TRP A 164 5.25 1.36 -7.20
CA TRP A 164 4.14 1.17 -8.14
C TRP A 164 4.61 0.47 -9.42
N ASP A 165 5.73 0.89 -9.98
CA ASP A 165 6.30 0.35 -11.21
C ASP A 165 6.55 -1.15 -11.07
N ALA A 166 7.27 -1.56 -10.02
CA ALA A 166 7.62 -2.96 -9.77
C ALA A 166 6.37 -3.83 -9.54
N LEU A 167 5.42 -3.34 -8.72
CA LEU A 167 4.19 -4.08 -8.43
C LEU A 167 3.34 -4.25 -9.70
N LEU A 168 3.08 -3.16 -10.43
CA LEU A 168 2.22 -3.19 -11.61
C LEU A 168 2.87 -3.95 -12.77
N GLU A 169 4.19 -3.87 -12.94
CA GLU A 169 4.90 -4.60 -14.00
C GLU A 169 4.83 -6.10 -13.75
N PHE A 170 5.04 -6.50 -12.49
CA PHE A 170 4.91 -7.88 -12.09
C PHE A 170 3.48 -8.39 -12.26
N MET A 171 2.49 -7.61 -11.83
CA MET A 171 1.08 -7.93 -11.98
C MET A 171 0.67 -8.07 -13.45
N GLU A 172 1.05 -7.13 -14.31
CA GLU A 172 0.76 -7.14 -15.75
C GLU A 172 1.29 -8.42 -16.41
N ARG A 173 2.53 -8.81 -16.11
CA ARG A 173 3.13 -10.04 -16.63
C ARG A 173 2.35 -11.28 -16.22
N VAL A 174 1.94 -11.36 -14.94
CA VAL A 174 1.20 -12.51 -14.41
C VAL A 174 -0.21 -12.59 -15.01
N VAL A 175 -0.94 -11.48 -15.07
CA VAL A 175 -2.30 -11.47 -15.66
C VAL A 175 -2.29 -11.77 -17.15
N ARG A 176 -1.30 -11.25 -17.90
CA ARG A 176 -1.07 -11.58 -19.31
C ARG A 176 -0.77 -13.07 -19.49
N GLY A 177 0.14 -13.61 -18.68
CA GLY A 177 0.50 -15.04 -18.71
C GLY A 177 -0.69 -15.97 -18.42
N ALA A 178 -1.62 -15.53 -17.56
CA ALA A 178 -2.85 -16.23 -17.26
C ALA A 178 -3.97 -16.04 -18.32
N GLY A 179 -3.74 -15.22 -19.36
CA GLY A 179 -4.75 -14.90 -20.37
C GLY A 179 -5.89 -14.02 -19.85
N ASN A 180 -5.75 -13.40 -18.68
CA ASN A 180 -6.77 -12.52 -18.10
C ASN A 180 -6.68 -11.11 -18.73
N ARG A 181 -7.25 -10.99 -19.93
CA ARG A 181 -7.22 -9.76 -20.73
C ARG A 181 -7.90 -8.56 -20.06
N GLU A 182 -8.97 -8.81 -19.29
CA GLU A 182 -9.68 -7.75 -18.57
C GLU A 182 -8.76 -7.13 -17.51
N ALA A 183 -8.17 -7.96 -16.64
CA ALA A 183 -7.22 -7.48 -15.64
C ALA A 183 -5.97 -6.83 -16.26
N GLU A 184 -5.48 -7.33 -17.40
CA GLU A 184 -4.37 -6.70 -18.13
C GLU A 184 -4.70 -5.26 -18.54
N VAL A 185 -5.88 -5.05 -19.12
CA VAL A 185 -6.34 -3.70 -19.50
C VAL A 185 -6.47 -2.80 -18.27
N GLU A 186 -7.04 -3.31 -17.18
CA GLU A 186 -7.22 -2.52 -15.96
C GLU A 186 -5.90 -2.14 -15.28
N VAL A 187 -4.92 -3.06 -15.24
CA VAL A 187 -3.56 -2.75 -14.75
C VAL A 187 -2.91 -1.66 -15.60
N GLY A 188 -3.06 -1.73 -16.93
CA GLY A 188 -2.59 -0.68 -17.84
C GLY A 188 -3.28 0.67 -17.61
N GLN A 189 -4.59 0.68 -17.37
CA GLN A 189 -5.35 1.90 -17.05
C GLN A 189 -4.91 2.52 -15.72
N LEU A 190 -4.68 1.69 -14.69
CA LEU A 190 -4.17 2.14 -13.40
C LEU A 190 -2.78 2.77 -13.52
N ARG A 191 -1.87 2.14 -14.26
CA ARG A 191 -0.55 2.70 -14.56
C ARG A 191 -0.68 4.07 -15.24
N GLY A 192 -1.47 4.15 -16.31
CA GLY A 192 -1.69 5.41 -17.01
C GLY A 192 -2.34 6.50 -16.14
N LEU A 193 -3.18 6.13 -15.18
CA LEU A 193 -3.75 7.05 -14.20
C LEU A 193 -2.66 7.64 -13.29
N ILE A 194 -1.81 6.77 -12.72
CA ILE A 194 -0.69 7.18 -11.85
C ILE A 194 0.30 8.07 -12.62
N ASP A 195 0.62 7.74 -13.87
CA ASP A 195 1.54 8.51 -14.70
C ASP A 195 1.02 9.92 -15.02
N ARG A 196 -0.28 10.06 -15.31
CA ARG A 196 -0.91 11.37 -15.54
C ARG A 196 -0.86 12.22 -14.28
N MET A 197 -1.21 11.59 -13.17
CA MET A 197 -1.19 12.17 -11.85
C MET A 197 0.20 12.72 -11.49
N ASP A 198 1.26 11.95 -11.73
CA ASP A 198 2.64 12.37 -11.44
C ASP A 198 3.09 13.56 -12.32
N LYS A 199 2.70 13.55 -13.60
CA LYS A 199 2.96 14.67 -14.53
C LYS A 199 2.27 15.96 -14.13
N ASP A 200 1.06 15.87 -13.58
CA ASP A 200 0.31 17.05 -13.14
C ASP A 200 0.85 17.61 -11.82
N ALA A 201 1.35 16.75 -10.93
CA ALA A 201 2.04 17.17 -9.71
C ALA A 201 3.34 17.95 -10.01
N CYS A 202 4.06 17.62 -11.09
CA CYS A 202 5.27 18.34 -11.50
C CYS A 202 5.04 19.70 -12.19
N LYS A 203 3.79 20.03 -12.56
CA LYS A 203 3.45 21.30 -13.24
C LYS A 203 2.95 22.40 -12.30
N SER A 204 2.82 22.09 -11.01
CA SER A 204 2.33 23.00 -9.96
C SER A 204 3.52 23.61 -9.19
#